data_AF-A0A6C0FBL1-F1
#
_entry.id   AF-A0A6C0FBL1-F1
#
_cell.length_a   1.000
_cell.length_b   1.000
_cell.length_c   1.000
_cell.angle_alpha   90.00
_cell.angle_beta   90.00
_cell.angle_gamma   90.00
#
_symmetry.space_group_name_H-M   'P 1'
#
loop_
_entity.id
_entity.type
_entity.pdbx_description
1 polymer ?
#
loop_
_entity_poly.entity_id
_entity_poly.type
_entity_poly.pdbx_seq_one_letter_code
_entity_poly.pdbx_strand_id
1 'polypeptide(L)'
;MLEFAKDSYNKLCAPARFYLIFSSFAFFFMIIQNLNNDKLFCLGELGCYTENSIYILLFKIVYIIFWTWLLNIICRGGGTLFSWILVLLPFILFFILLLLMLFK
;
A
#
# COMPACT_ATOMS: atom_id res chain seq x y z
N MET A 1 12.28 17.65 8.89
CA MET A 1 11.37 16.49 8.65
C MET A 1 11.59 15.87 7.27
N LEU A 2 11.57 16.66 6.19
CA LEU A 2 11.80 16.17 4.81
C LEU A 2 13.21 15.55 4.60
N GLU A 3 14.25 16.08 5.24
CA GLU A 3 15.61 15.54 5.13
C GLU A 3 15.78 14.17 5.81
N PHE A 4 15.12 13.95 6.95
CA PHE A 4 15.10 12.67 7.66
C PHE A 4 14.37 11.58 6.85
N ALA A 5 13.28 11.95 6.18
CA ALA A 5 12.55 11.06 5.28
C ALA A 5 13.39 10.69 4.04
N LYS A 6 14.17 11.64 3.50
CA LYS A 6 15.05 11.41 2.34
C LYS A 6 16.20 10.44 2.65
N ASP A 7 16.83 10.57 3.81
CA ASP A 7 17.90 9.65 4.23
C ASP A 7 17.37 8.23 4.46
N SER A 8 16.19 8.13 5.10
CA SER A 8 15.49 6.85 5.25
C SER A 8 15.12 6.22 3.90
N TYR A 9 14.63 7.03 2.95
CA TYR A 9 14.27 6.61 1.59
C TYR A 9 15.44 5.96 0.84
N ASN A 10 16.61 6.62 0.86
CA ASN A 10 17.79 6.17 0.12
C ASN A 10 18.38 4.86 0.65
N LYS A 11 18.10 4.50 1.90
CA LYS A 11 18.59 3.29 2.55
C LYS A 11 17.69 2.07 2.34
N LEU A 12 16.48 2.24 1.79
CA LEU A 12 15.57 1.12 1.57
C LEU A 12 16.04 0.19 0.45
N CYS A 13 15.67 -1.08 0.50
CA CYS A 13 15.78 -1.96 -0.65
C CYS A 13 14.84 -1.56 -1.81
N ALA A 14 15.19 -1.94 -3.05
CA ALA A 14 14.35 -1.70 -4.23
C ALA A 14 12.87 -2.11 -4.07
N PRO A 15 12.53 -3.35 -3.63
CA PRO A 15 11.12 -3.74 -3.44
C PRO A 15 10.39 -2.90 -2.37
N ALA A 16 11.08 -2.54 -1.28
CA ALA A 16 10.50 -1.70 -0.23
C ALA A 16 10.28 -0.25 -0.70
N ARG A 17 11.20 0.31 -1.49
CA ARG A 17 11.03 1.62 -2.13
C ARG A 17 9.84 1.63 -3.08
N PHE A 18 9.72 0.60 -3.92
CA PHE A 18 8.61 0.47 -4.86
C PHE A 18 7.26 0.45 -4.12
N TYR A 19 7.16 -0.40 -3.09
CA TYR A 19 5.96 -0.49 -2.25
C TYR A 19 5.58 0.86 -1.62
N LEU A 20 6.55 1.57 -1.04
CA LEU A 20 6.31 2.84 -0.37
C LEU A 20 5.79 3.91 -1.33
N ILE A 21 6.37 4.04 -2.53
CA ILE A 21 5.93 5.03 -3.54
C ILE A 21 4.50 4.73 -3.99
N PHE A 22 4.25 3.49 -4.43
CA PHE A 22 2.94 3.10 -4.96
C PHE A 22 1.85 3.19 -3.90
N SER A 23 2.12 2.75 -2.68
CA SER A 23 1.14 2.79 -1.59
C SER A 23 0.86 4.22 -1.15
N SER A 24 1.87 5.10 -1.12
CA SER A 24 1.68 6.52 -0.79
C SER A 24 0.83 7.22 -1.85
N PHE A 25 1.06 6.92 -3.13
CA PHE A 25 0.25 7.45 -4.24
C PHE A 25 -1.21 7.00 -4.14
N ALA A 26 -1.46 5.71 -3.91
CA ALA A 26 -2.82 5.19 -3.72
C ALA A 26 -3.50 5.79 -2.48
N PHE A 27 -2.77 5.93 -1.38
CA PHE A 27 -3.28 6.54 -0.15
C PHE A 27 -3.66 8.03 -0.34
N PHE A 28 -2.90 8.77 -1.15
CA PHE A 28 -3.24 10.15 -1.48
C PHE A 28 -4.62 10.28 -2.15
N PHE A 29 -4.93 9.45 -3.14
CA PHE A 29 -6.28 9.43 -3.73
C PHE A 29 -7.36 8.99 -2.76
N MET A 30 -7.02 8.07 -1.86
CA MET A 30 -7.95 7.59 -0.82
C MET A 30 -8.32 8.71 0.16
N ILE A 31 -7.36 9.56 0.53
CA ILE A 31 -7.67 10.76 1.32
C ILE A 31 -8.66 11.63 0.58
N ILE A 32 -8.36 12.02 -0.67
CA ILE A 32 -9.22 12.92 -1.47
C ILE A 32 -10.66 12.42 -1.54
N GLN A 33 -10.85 11.11 -1.77
CA GLN A 33 -12.17 10.48 -1.86
C GLN A 33 -12.95 10.49 -0.54
N ASN A 34 -12.27 10.60 0.61
CA ASN A 34 -12.86 10.41 1.94
C ASN A 34 -12.80 11.66 2.83
N LEU A 35 -12.42 12.83 2.29
CA LEU A 35 -12.36 14.08 3.08
C LEU A 35 -13.74 14.58 3.53
N ASN A 36 -14.79 14.32 2.74
CA ASN A 36 -16.13 14.90 2.95
C ASN A 36 -17.12 13.97 3.67
N ASN A 37 -16.71 12.75 4.03
CA ASN A 37 -17.59 11.79 4.69
C ASN A 37 -16.81 10.94 5.71
N ASP A 38 -17.17 11.08 6.97
CA ASP A 38 -16.59 10.32 8.08
C ASP A 38 -17.31 8.97 8.30
N LYS A 39 -18.52 8.79 7.79
CA LYS A 39 -19.33 7.57 7.99
C LYS A 39 -19.35 6.62 6.81
N LEU A 40 -18.89 7.05 5.65
CA LEU A 40 -18.79 6.24 4.44
C LEU A 40 -17.34 6.25 3.96
N PHE A 41 -16.71 5.09 3.95
CA PHE A 41 -15.37 4.90 3.42
C PHE A 41 -15.41 4.37 1.98
N CYS A 42 -14.83 5.12 1.05
CA CYS A 42 -14.79 4.83 -0.38
C CYS A 42 -13.40 4.38 -0.84
N LEU A 43 -13.36 3.31 -1.63
CA LEU A 43 -12.20 2.76 -2.33
C LEU A 43 -12.53 2.65 -3.82
N GLY A 44 -12.37 3.75 -4.55
CA GLY A 44 -12.91 3.84 -5.91
C GLY A 44 -14.44 3.84 -5.87
N GLU A 45 -15.07 2.95 -6.62
CA GLU A 45 -16.53 2.80 -6.66
C GLU A 45 -17.08 1.94 -5.50
N LEU A 46 -16.21 1.33 -4.70
CA LEU A 46 -16.60 0.50 -3.57
C LEU A 46 -16.78 1.36 -2.31
N GLY A 47 -18.00 1.42 -1.77
CA GLY A 47 -18.32 2.13 -0.53
C GLY A 47 -18.66 1.18 0.63
N CYS A 48 -18.21 1.49 1.84
CA CYS A 48 -18.56 0.76 3.07
C CYS A 48 -18.91 1.74 4.20
N TYR A 49 -20.01 1.49 4.90
CA TYR A 49 -20.37 2.27 6.08
C TYR A 49 -19.46 1.91 7.26
N THR A 50 -18.93 2.92 7.93
CA THR A 50 -17.95 2.79 9.02
C THR A 50 -18.28 3.78 10.12
N GLU A 51 -17.93 3.47 11.38
CA GLU A 51 -18.19 4.42 12.46
C GLU A 51 -17.38 5.72 12.31
N ASN A 52 -16.13 5.60 11.86
CA ASN A 52 -15.29 6.74 11.54
C ASN A 52 -14.17 6.36 10.55
N SER A 53 -14.23 6.94 9.35
CA SER A 53 -13.31 6.71 8.24
C SER A 53 -11.89 7.22 8.52
N ILE A 54 -11.74 8.19 9.44
CA ILE A 54 -10.43 8.73 9.83
C ILE A 54 -9.57 7.66 10.50
N TYR A 55 -10.15 6.79 11.35
CA TYR A 55 -9.39 5.71 11.97
C TYR A 55 -8.85 4.72 10.93
N ILE A 56 -9.61 4.46 9.87
CA ILE A 56 -9.17 3.60 8.77
C ILE A 56 -8.00 4.24 8.02
N LEU A 57 -8.07 5.55 7.75
CA LEU A 57 -6.99 6.29 7.11
C LEU A 57 -5.72 6.31 7.98
N LEU A 58 -5.84 6.50 9.30
CA LEU A 58 -4.71 6.45 10.23
C LEU A 58 -4.08 5.05 10.29
N PHE A 59 -4.91 4.01 10.37
CA PHE A 59 -4.44 2.62 10.35
C PHE A 59 -3.72 2.30 9.03
N LYS A 60 -4.17 2.86 7.90
CA LYS A 60 -3.48 2.71 6.61
C LYS A 60 -2.07 3.30 6.61
N ILE A 61 -1.83 4.42 7.30
CA ILE A 61 -0.47 4.99 7.45
C ILE A 61 0.44 3.99 8.18
N VAL A 62 -0.03 3.47 9.32
CA VAL A 62 0.72 2.47 10.11
C VAL A 62 0.99 1.22 9.28
N TYR A 63 -0.01 0.75 8.53
CA TYR A 63 0.11 -0.37 7.62
C TYR A 63 1.21 -0.15 6.57
N ILE A 64 1.22 1.00 5.88
CA ILE A 64 2.23 1.30 4.85
C ILE A 64 3.63 1.32 5.45
N ILE A 65 3.82 1.92 6.63
CA ILE A 65 5.11 1.97 7.31
C ILE A 65 5.56 0.56 7.71
N PHE A 66 4.67 -0.22 8.32
CA PHE A 66 4.93 -1.60 8.74
C PHE A 66 5.37 -2.48 7.56
N TRP A 67 4.64 -2.45 6.44
CA TRP A 67 4.99 -3.26 5.27
C TRP A 67 6.28 -2.81 4.60
N THR A 68 6.51 -1.50 4.51
CA THR A 68 7.77 -0.96 4.01
C THR A 68 8.96 -1.46 4.83
N TRP A 69 8.84 -1.43 6.16
CA TRP A 69 9.85 -1.95 7.09
C TRP A 69 10.04 -3.47 6.93
N LEU A 70 8.95 -4.23 6.90
CA LEU A 70 8.97 -5.70 6.76
C LEU A 70 9.68 -6.13 5.47
N LEU A 71 9.32 -5.54 4.34
CA LEU A 71 9.95 -5.81 3.04
C LEU A 71 11.44 -5.45 3.04
N ASN A 72 11.80 -4.36 3.71
CA ASN A 72 13.20 -3.94 3.82
C ASN A 72 14.04 -4.91 4.66
N ILE A 73 13.50 -5.44 5.76
CA ILE A 73 14.16 -6.46 6.58
C ILE A 73 14.37 -7.74 5.77
N ILE A 74 13.32 -8.24 5.12
CA ILE A 74 13.41 -9.49 4.35
C ILE A 74 14.44 -9.36 3.23
N CYS A 75 14.42 -8.24 2.49
CA CYS A 75 15.40 -7.98 1.45
C CYS A 75 16.83 -7.89 2.00
N ARG A 76 17.05 -7.16 3.11
CA ARG A 76 18.38 -7.05 3.74
C ARG A 76 18.88 -8.38 4.30
N GLY A 77 17.98 -9.28 4.68
CA GLY A 77 18.28 -10.65 5.09
C GLY A 77 18.61 -11.61 3.94
N GLY A 78 18.77 -11.11 2.70
CA GLY A 78 19.05 -11.93 1.51
C GLY A 78 17.80 -12.41 0.76
N GLY A 79 16.61 -12.13 1.28
CA GLY A 79 15.31 -12.48 0.69
C GLY A 79 14.83 -11.50 -0.39
N THR A 80 15.72 -11.01 -1.26
CA THR A 80 15.36 -10.01 -2.27
C THR A 80 14.29 -10.51 -3.24
N LEU A 81 14.42 -11.76 -3.72
CA LEU A 81 13.42 -12.38 -4.61
C LEU A 81 12.07 -12.51 -3.90
N PHE A 82 12.07 -13.00 -2.66
CA PHE A 82 10.84 -13.15 -1.88
C PHE A 82 10.15 -11.80 -1.64
N SER A 83 10.93 -10.74 -1.38
CA SER A 83 10.40 -9.39 -1.21
C SER A 83 9.73 -8.86 -2.48
N TRP A 84 10.29 -9.14 -3.66
CA TRP A 84 9.67 -8.79 -4.95
C TRP A 84 8.38 -9.55 -5.20
N ILE A 85 8.38 -10.87 -4.96
CA ILE A 85 7.18 -11.69 -5.10
C ILE A 85 6.08 -11.16 -4.18
N LEU A 86 6.39 -10.86 -2.92
CA LEU A 86 5.42 -10.39 -1.94
C LEU A 86 4.78 -9.04 -2.34
N VAL A 87 5.56 -8.13 -2.91
CA VAL A 87 5.08 -6.84 -3.42
C VAL A 87 4.21 -6.99 -4.67
N LEU A 88 4.57 -7.92 -5.57
CA LEU A 88 3.89 -8.12 -6.85
C LEU A 88 2.69 -9.06 -6.78
N LEU A 89 2.61 -9.91 -5.75
CA LEU A 89 1.56 -10.89 -5.55
C LEU A 89 0.13 -10.34 -5.70
N PRO A 90 -0.26 -9.20 -5.10
CA PRO A 90 -1.62 -8.68 -5.26
C PRO A 90 -1.93 -8.28 -6.71
N PHE A 91 -0.95 -7.78 -7.46
CA PHE A 91 -1.14 -7.43 -8.87
C PHE A 91 -1.27 -8.68 -9.74
N ILE A 92 -0.42 -9.68 -9.50
CA ILE A 92 -0.49 -10.97 -10.19
C ILE A 92 -1.86 -11.62 -9.94
N LEU A 93 -2.30 -11.66 -8.68
CA LEU A 93 -3.60 -12.22 -8.32
C LEU A 93 -4.76 -11.45 -8.97
N PHE A 94 -4.70 -10.12 -9.00
CA PHE A 94 -5.69 -9.30 -9.68
C PHE A 94 -5.82 -9.63 -11.16
N PHE A 95 -4.71 -9.75 -11.89
CA PHE A 95 -4.73 -10.16 -13.30
C PHE A 95 -5.26 -11.58 -13.50
N ILE A 96 -4.89 -12.53 -12.63
CA ILE A 96 -5.42 -13.90 -12.68
C ILE A 96 -6.95 -13.88 -12.52
N LEU A 97 -7.48 -13.15 -11.55
CA LEU A 97 -8.92 -13.05 -11.31
C LEU A 97 -9.65 -12.42 -12.51
N LEU A 98 -9.09 -11.35 -13.10
CA LEU A 98 -9.66 -10.74 -14.30
C LEU A 98 -9.71 -11.71 -15.49
N LEU A 99 -8.63 -12.46 -15.75
CA LEU A 99 -8.60 -13.45 -16.81
C LEU A 99 -9.65 -14.55 -16.58
N LEU A 100 -9.80 -15.03 -15.34
CA LEU A 100 -10.82 -16.01 -14.99
C LEU A 100 -12.25 -15.48 -15.20
N MET A 101 -12.49 -14.18 -14.98
CA MET A 101 -13.80 -13.57 -15.25
C MET A 101 -14.06 -13.36 -16.74
N LEU A 102 -13.02 -13.07 -17.54
CA LEU A 102 -13.11 -12.84 -18.99
C LEU A 102 -13.19 -14.12 -19.82
N PHE A 103 -12.52 -15.19 -19.40
CA PHE A 103 -12.49 -16.50 -20.07
C PHE A 103 -13.46 -17.52 -19.45
N LYS A 104 -14.36 -17.06 -18.60
CA LYS A 104 -15.53 -17.83 -18.17
C LYS A 104 -16.61 -17.82 -19.24
#